data_AF-A0A6L2R7E0-F1
#
_entry.id   AF-A0A6L2R7E0-F1
#
_cell.length_a   1.000
_cell.length_b   1.000
_cell.length_c   1.000
_cell.angle_alpha   90.00
_cell.angle_beta   90.00
_cell.angle_gamma   90.00
#
_symmetry.space_group_name_H-M   'P 1'
#
loop_
_entity.id
_entity.type
_entity.pdbx_description
1 polymer ?
#
loop_
_entity_poly.entity_id
_entity_poly.type
_entity_poly.pdbx_seq_one_letter_code
_entity_poly.pdbx_strand_id
1 'polypeptide(L)'
;MANRRLTLKVYLTEEEHSAIRASAHKAGLSLSTFCRRVCLGTPVQSLEFQEARLELRRLKGDLGRLGGLVKQALANGADREIVHGLLHELDARQQELQAAIVRI
;
A
#
# COMPACT_ATOMS: atom_id res chain seq x y z
N MET A 1 -9.56 23.08 -22.27
CA MET A 1 -8.68 21.89 -22.14
C MET A 1 -7.53 22.01 -23.13
N ALA A 2 -6.27 21.90 -22.69
CA ALA A 2 -5.13 21.91 -23.61
C ALA A 2 -5.14 20.63 -24.47
N ASN A 3 -5.25 20.78 -25.79
CA ASN A 3 -5.23 19.67 -26.73
C ASN A 3 -3.77 19.23 -26.98
N ARG A 4 -3.43 17.98 -26.62
CA ARG A 4 -2.07 17.44 -26.73
C ARG A 4 -1.89 16.81 -28.11
N ARG A 5 -1.30 17.54 -29.06
CA ARG A 5 -1.08 17.10 -30.45
C ARG A 5 0.38 16.74 -30.77
N LEU A 6 1.33 17.15 -29.94
CA LEU A 6 2.76 16.91 -30.14
C LEU A 6 3.15 15.54 -29.59
N THR A 7 4.03 14.84 -30.31
CA THR A 7 4.49 13.48 -29.96
C THR A 7 6.02 13.43 -29.88
N LEU A 8 6.53 12.57 -28.99
CA LEU A 8 7.94 12.22 -28.90
C LEU A 8 8.12 10.82 -29.50
N LYS A 9 9.06 10.65 -30.43
CA LYS A 9 9.45 9.34 -30.98
C LYS A 9 10.80 8.95 -30.41
N VAL A 10 10.88 7.73 -29.89
CA VAL A 10 12.11 7.15 -29.32
C VAL A 10 12.25 5.75 -29.91
N TYR A 11 13.44 5.44 -30.42
CA TYR A 11 13.79 4.09 -30.86
C TYR A 11 14.21 3.26 -29.64
N LEU A 12 13.64 2.07 -29.52
CA LEU A 12 13.86 1.18 -28.39
C LEU A 12 14.11 -0.22 -28.94
N THR A 13 14.99 -0.96 -28.27
CA THR A 13 15.04 -2.41 -28.34
C THR A 13 13.78 -3.01 -27.70
N GLU A 14 13.55 -4.30 -27.95
CA GLU A 14 12.39 -5.00 -27.40
C GLU A 14 12.48 -5.09 -25.87
N GLU A 15 13.70 -5.30 -25.35
CA GLU A 15 14.02 -5.33 -23.92
C GLU A 15 13.73 -3.98 -23.26
N GLU A 16 14.19 -2.87 -23.84
CA GLU A 16 13.92 -1.52 -23.32
C GLU A 16 12.43 -1.21 -23.30
N HIS A 17 11.72 -1.52 -24.39
CA HIS A 17 10.28 -1.29 -24.47
C HIS A 17 9.50 -2.10 -23.44
N SER A 18 9.88 -3.36 -23.23
CA SER A 18 9.32 -4.23 -22.19
C SER A 18 9.58 -3.66 -20.78
N ALA A 19 10.81 -3.23 -20.49
CA ALA A 19 11.18 -2.66 -19.20
C ALA A 19 10.41 -1.36 -18.88
N ILE A 20 10.25 -0.47 -19.87
CA ILE A 20 9.49 0.77 -19.71
C ILE A 20 8.00 0.45 -19.50
N ARG A 21 7.44 -0.51 -20.24
CA ARG A 21 6.05 -0.95 -20.06
C ARG A 21 5.81 -1.55 -18.69
N ALA A 22 6.71 -2.41 -18.21
CA ALA A 22 6.64 -2.98 -16.87
C ALA A 22 6.69 -1.88 -15.80
N SER A 23 7.56 -0.88 -15.96
CA SER A 23 7.67 0.26 -15.03
C SER A 23 6.40 1.13 -15.03
N ALA A 24 5.83 1.39 -16.20
CA ALA A 24 4.56 2.12 -16.33
C ALA A 24 3.40 1.36 -15.66
N HIS A 25 3.34 0.03 -15.85
CA HIS A 25 2.36 -0.84 -15.21
C HIS A 25 2.53 -0.84 -13.69
N LYS A 26 3.77 -0.99 -13.21
CA LYS A 26 4.11 -0.89 -11.78
C LYS A 26 3.68 0.44 -11.20
N ALA A 27 3.77 1.55 -11.94
CA ALA A 27 3.28 2.86 -11.49
C ALA A 27 1.77 3.08 -11.67
N GLY A 28 1.03 2.14 -12.29
CA GLY A 28 -0.37 2.28 -12.69
C GLY A 28 -0.64 3.46 -13.62
N LEU A 29 0.32 3.79 -14.48
CA LEU A 29 0.23 4.87 -15.43
C LEU A 29 0.18 4.31 -16.86
N SER A 30 -0.49 5.04 -17.76
CA SER A 30 -0.29 4.80 -19.18
C SER A 30 1.18 5.02 -19.53
N LEU A 31 1.68 4.29 -20.54
CA LEU A 31 3.06 4.44 -21.02
C LEU A 31 3.42 5.91 -21.31
N SER A 32 2.52 6.63 -21.97
CA SER A 32 2.68 8.06 -22.27
C SER A 32 2.74 8.95 -21.03
N THR A 33 1.93 8.66 -20.01
CA THR A 33 1.93 9.42 -18.75
C THR A 33 3.18 9.13 -17.94
N PHE A 34 3.59 7.86 -17.88
CA PHE A 34 4.83 7.42 -17.24
C PHE A 34 6.03 8.12 -17.87
N CYS A 35 6.23 7.97 -19.18
CA CYS A 35 7.37 8.58 -19.88
C CYS A 35 7.35 10.11 -19.74
N ARG A 36 6.18 10.76 -19.87
CA ARG A 36 6.09 12.21 -19.69
C ARG A 36 6.50 12.63 -18.28
N ARG A 37 6.03 11.93 -17.24
CA ARG A 37 6.41 12.26 -15.86
C ARG A 37 7.90 12.09 -15.64
N VAL A 38 8.49 10.98 -16.10
CA VAL A 38 9.92 10.72 -16.02
C VAL A 38 10.72 11.82 -16.74
N CYS A 39 10.39 12.14 -18.00
CA CYS A 39 11.08 13.17 -18.76
C CYS A 39 10.94 14.59 -18.19
N LEU A 40 9.86 14.87 -17.46
CA LEU A 40 9.63 16.16 -16.79
C LEU A 40 10.15 16.18 -15.34
N GLY A 41 10.85 15.12 -14.88
CA GLY A 41 11.35 15.01 -13.50
C GLY A 41 10.24 14.94 -12.45
N THR A 42 9.01 14.60 -12.84
CA THR A 42 7.89 14.41 -11.91
C THR A 42 8.05 13.06 -11.20
N PRO A 43 7.90 12.99 -9.87
CA PRO A 43 7.99 11.72 -9.16
C PRO A 43 6.94 10.72 -9.67
N VAL A 44 7.39 9.51 -9.95
CA VAL A 44 6.55 8.38 -10.32
C VAL A 44 6.55 7.40 -9.15
N GLN A 45 5.44 7.34 -8.43
CA GLN A 45 5.28 6.39 -7.33
C GLN A 45 4.96 5.01 -7.90
N SER A 46 5.64 3.99 -7.38
CA SER A 46 5.32 2.60 -7.68
C SER A 46 4.06 2.18 -6.92
N LEU A 47 3.17 1.45 -7.60
CA LEU A 47 2.04 0.72 -7.05
C LEU A 47 2.40 -0.74 -6.74
N GLU A 48 3.66 -1.17 -6.88
CA GLU A 48 4.08 -2.54 -6.57
C GLU A 48 3.64 -2.99 -5.17
N PHE A 49 3.59 -2.07 -4.21
CA PHE A 49 3.13 -2.36 -2.86
C PHE A 49 1.68 -1.99 -2.60
N GLN A 50 0.92 -1.52 -3.59
CA GLN A 50 -0.45 -1.04 -3.36
C GLN A 50 -1.36 -2.17 -2.86
N GLU A 51 -1.26 -3.36 -3.45
CA GLU A 51 -2.06 -4.52 -3.05
C GLU A 51 -1.67 -5.00 -1.64
N ALA A 52 -0.37 -5.14 -1.36
CA ALA A 52 0.13 -5.47 -0.02
C ALA A 52 -0.30 -4.43 1.03
N ARG A 53 -0.27 -3.14 0.70
CA ARG A 53 -0.73 -2.06 1.59
C ARG A 53 -2.23 -2.10 1.81
N LEU A 54 -3.03 -2.50 0.81
CA LEU A 54 -4.47 -2.68 0.97
C LEU A 54 -4.78 -3.87 1.88
N GLU A 55 -4.09 -4.98 1.70
CA GLU A 55 -4.23 -6.18 2.54
C GLU A 55 -3.85 -5.88 4.00
N LEU A 56 -2.72 -5.23 4.24
CA LEU A 56 -2.31 -4.84 5.58
C LEU A 56 -3.27 -3.85 6.24
N ARG A 57 -3.89 -2.94 5.48
CA ARG A 57 -4.96 -2.07 6.01
C ARG A 57 -6.20 -2.86 6.42
N ARG A 58 -6.59 -3.90 5.66
CA ARG A 58 -7.71 -4.77 6.03
C ARG A 58 -7.42 -5.50 7.33
N LEU A 59 -6.25 -6.12 7.44
CA LEU A 59 -5.83 -6.83 8.65
C LEU A 59 -5.77 -5.90 9.87
N LYS A 60 -5.32 -4.65 9.70
CA LYS A 60 -5.40 -3.63 10.76
C LYS A 60 -6.85 -3.35 11.20
N GLY A 61 -7.78 -3.30 10.26
CA GLY A 61 -9.21 -3.15 10.55
C GLY A 61 -9.76 -4.31 11.38
N ASP A 62 -9.39 -5.54 11.02
CA ASP A 62 -9.80 -6.74 11.74
C ASP A 62 -9.23 -6.78 13.18
N LEU A 63 -7.96 -6.40 13.37
CA LEU A 63 -7.37 -6.24 14.69
C LEU A 63 -8.10 -5.19 15.54
N GLY A 64 -8.49 -4.06 14.95
CA GLY A 64 -9.29 -3.04 15.64
C GLY A 64 -10.65 -3.58 16.10
N ARG A 65 -11.30 -4.42 15.28
CA ARG A 65 -12.56 -5.10 15.64
C ARG A 65 -12.36 -6.09 16.78
N LEU A 66 -11.29 -6.88 16.74
CA LEU A 66 -10.94 -7.81 17.82
C LEU A 66 -10.70 -7.07 19.13
N GLY A 67 -9.95 -5.97 19.12
CA GLY A 67 -9.76 -5.12 20.32
C GLY A 67 -11.08 -4.59 20.88
N GLY A 68 -12.06 -4.27 20.03
CA GLY A 68 -13.42 -3.89 20.44
C GLY A 68 -14.16 -5.03 21.15
N LEU A 69 -14.11 -6.25 20.61
CA LEU A 69 -14.71 -7.44 21.22
C LEU A 69 -14.07 -7.77 22.57
N VAL A 70 -12.75 -7.65 22.66
CA VAL A 70 -12.01 -7.91 23.89
C VAL A 70 -12.38 -6.89 24.99
N LYS A 71 -12.51 -5.60 24.64
CA LYS A 71 -13.03 -4.58 25.56
C LYS A 71 -14.48 -4.85 25.99
N GLN A 72 -15.32 -5.34 25.08
CA GLN A 72 -16.69 -5.73 25.41
C GLN A 72 -16.73 -6.94 26.35
N ALA A 73 -15.86 -7.92 26.16
CA ALA A 73 -15.73 -9.07 27.05
C ALA A 73 -15.33 -8.63 28.48
N LEU A 74 -14.40 -7.68 28.63
CA LEU A 74 -14.09 -7.06 29.92
C LEU A 74 -15.30 -6.42 30.57
N ALA A 75 -16.07 -5.65 29.81
CA ALA A 75 -17.29 -5.00 30.31
C ALA A 75 -18.32 -6.02 30.79
N ASN A 76 -18.32 -7.23 30.22
CA ASN A 76 -19.22 -8.33 30.55
C ASN A 76 -18.67 -9.28 31.65
N GLY A 77 -17.57 -8.93 32.32
CA GLY A 77 -17.05 -9.68 33.46
C GLY A 77 -16.06 -10.80 33.11
N ALA A 78 -15.46 -10.78 31.91
CA ALA A 78 -14.32 -11.65 31.60
C ALA A 78 -13.13 -11.35 32.52
N ASP A 79 -12.32 -12.39 32.78
CA ASP A 79 -11.15 -12.29 33.65
C ASP A 79 -10.19 -11.18 33.20
N ARG A 80 -9.94 -10.23 34.09
CA ARG A 80 -9.16 -9.03 33.81
C ARG A 80 -7.71 -9.32 33.49
N GLU A 81 -7.11 -10.35 34.08
CA GLU A 81 -5.69 -10.69 33.87
C GLU A 81 -5.49 -11.31 32.50
N ILE A 82 -6.32 -12.30 32.17
CA ILE A 82 -6.30 -12.96 30.85
C ILE A 82 -6.56 -11.93 29.75
N VAL A 83 -7.54 -11.05 29.94
CA VAL A 83 -7.87 -10.07 28.91
C VAL A 83 -6.81 -8.96 28.79
N HIS A 84 -6.22 -8.47 29.88
CA HIS A 84 -5.11 -7.51 29.76
C HIS A 84 -3.91 -8.12 29.02
N GLY A 85 -3.59 -9.39 29.28
CA GLY A 85 -2.53 -10.10 28.55
C GLY A 85 -2.80 -10.14 27.05
N LEU A 86 -4.02 -10.53 26.66
CA LEU A 86 -4.44 -10.58 25.26
C LEU A 86 -4.46 -9.20 24.58
N LEU A 87 -4.89 -8.14 25.28
CA LEU A 87 -4.86 -6.78 24.76
C LEU A 87 -3.43 -6.30 24.51
N HIS A 88 -2.51 -6.59 25.44
CA HIS A 88 -1.11 -6.22 25.29
C HIS A 88 -0.46 -6.90 24.08
N GLU A 89 -0.75 -8.18 23.86
CA GLU A 89 -0.22 -8.92 22.72
C GLU A 89 -0.83 -8.41 21.39
N LEU A 90 -2.13 -8.10 21.37
CA LEU A 90 -2.80 -7.49 20.22
C LEU A 90 -2.18 -6.13 19.87
N ASP A 91 -1.92 -5.27 20.86
CA ASP A 91 -1.28 -3.97 20.63
C ASP A 91 0.13 -4.11 20.06
N ALA A 92 0.93 -5.07 20.56
CA ALA A 92 2.26 -5.34 20.04
C ALA A 92 2.21 -5.78 18.57
N ARG A 93 1.31 -6.71 18.21
CA ARG A 93 1.12 -7.15 16.82
C ARG A 93 0.61 -6.04 15.91
N GLN A 94 -0.25 -5.16 16.41
CA GLN A 94 -0.71 -3.99 15.66
C GLN A 94 0.44 -3.03 15.34
N GLN A 95 1.37 -2.81 16.28
CA GLN A 95 2.55 -1.96 16.07
C GLN A 95 3.50 -2.56 15.03
N GLU A 96 3.76 -3.87 15.07
CA GLU A 96 4.55 -4.56 14.05
C GLU A 96 3.95 -4.40 12.65
N LEU A 97 2.64 -4.58 12.53
CA LEU A 97 1.94 -4.42 11.27
C LEU A 97 2.00 -2.97 10.75
N GLN A 98 1.88 -2.01 11.65
CA GLN A 98 1.96 -0.59 11.30
C GLN A 98 3.35 -0.19 10.85
N ALA A 99 4.40 -0.74 11.46
CA ALA A 99 5.77 -0.58 11.00
C ALA A 99 5.99 -1.23 9.63
N ALA A 100 5.39 -2.39 9.36
CA ALA A 100 5.45 -3.04 8.06
C ALA A 100 4.82 -2.15 6.96
N ILE A 101 3.62 -1.60 7.17
CA ILE A 101 2.94 -0.71 6.21
C ILE A 101 3.77 0.53 5.82
N VAL A 102 4.64 1.02 6.71
CA VAL A 102 5.49 2.20 6.44
C VAL A 102 6.75 1.83 5.64
N ARG A 103 7.21 0.58 5.72
CA ARG A 103 8.43 0.11 5.05
C ARG A 103 8.22 -0.24 3.56
N ILE A 104 6.95 -0.32 3.12
CA ILE A 104 6.51 -0.70 1.76
C ILE A 104 5.55 0.36 1.20
#